data_AF-A0A6J1UT21-F1
#
_entry.id   AF-A0A6J1UT21-F1
#
_cell.length_a   1.000
_cell.length_b   1.000
_cell.length_c   1.000
_cell.angle_alpha   90.00
_cell.angle_beta   90.00
_cell.angle_gamma   90.00
#
_symmetry.space_group_name_H-M   'P 1'
#
loop_
_entity.id
_entity.type
_entity.pdbx_description
1 polymer ?
#
loop_
_entity_poly.entity_id
_entity_poly.type
_entity_poly.pdbx_seq_one_letter_code
_entity_poly.pdbx_strand_id
1 'polypeptide(L)'
;MAGLSAMEKKLAEYKCNTNEAIHLKLVRFPEDLEDDSTTFHPEFSHQVFGDDEVAFGYKGLKILLYYIAGNLSTLFRVDYTSKVNENFECVEADDVESKIREIIPPGFSRSVDDLVSLLEKEVNFKPFGILLHTYSVHNEEAGEDITYQIYKADMTCPGFREYHERLQTFLMWFIETASFIDVDDERWNYFLVFEKYNKDGATLSATVGYMTVYNYYVYPDKTRPRVSQMLILPPFQGEGHGARLLETVHRYYMSSPTVLDITAEDPSESYVKLRDFVLVKLCQDLPCFSPENLKQGFSQDMVIEAQQKLKVNKQHTRRVYEILRLHATDMSNAEQSRSYRLDVKRRLMGPYKKKQREIAKMRRCLRPEELTNQLNQIDLNLQHKQLEETYQQLISDYRRVLERIAQI
;
A
#
# COMPACT_ATOMS: atom_id res chain seq x y z
N MET A 1 19.32 -43.42 14.13
CA MET A 1 18.79 -42.14 14.64
C MET A 1 19.85 -41.04 14.74
N ALA A 2 21.07 -41.28 15.25
CA ALA A 2 22.12 -40.24 15.33
C ALA A 2 22.58 -39.68 13.96
N GLY A 3 22.61 -40.51 12.90
CA GLY A 3 23.01 -40.08 11.54
C GLY A 3 21.98 -39.20 10.82
N LEU A 4 20.68 -39.46 11.00
CA LEU A 4 19.60 -38.60 10.46
C LEU A 4 19.68 -37.20 11.09
N SER A 5 19.85 -37.13 12.41
CA SER A 5 19.96 -35.86 13.14
C SER A 5 21.19 -35.03 12.72
N ALA A 6 22.29 -35.66 12.33
CA ALA A 6 23.48 -34.96 11.83
C ALA A 6 23.29 -34.42 10.40
N MET A 7 22.57 -35.15 9.54
CA MET A 7 22.25 -34.72 8.18
C MET A 7 21.22 -33.58 8.18
N GLU A 8 20.18 -33.67 9.01
CA GLU A 8 19.19 -32.60 9.21
C GLU A 8 19.86 -31.29 9.66
N LYS A 9 20.83 -31.35 10.58
CA LYS A 9 21.60 -30.18 11.01
C LYS A 9 22.43 -29.56 9.88
N LYS A 10 23.01 -30.39 9.00
CA LYS A 10 23.76 -29.90 7.83
C LYS A 10 22.85 -29.29 6.76
N LEU A 11 21.67 -29.86 6.54
CA LEU A 11 20.69 -29.35 5.57
C LEU A 11 19.96 -28.10 6.07
N ALA A 12 19.93 -27.86 7.39
CA ALA A 12 19.37 -26.64 7.94
C ALA A 12 20.10 -25.37 7.45
N GLU A 13 21.41 -25.45 7.21
CA GLU A 13 22.21 -24.33 6.65
C GLU A 13 21.86 -24.01 5.17
N TYR A 14 21.10 -24.87 4.51
CA TYR A 14 20.64 -24.72 3.13
C TYR A 14 19.20 -24.23 3.02
N LYS A 15 18.60 -23.80 4.14
CA LYS A 15 17.31 -23.10 4.17
C LYS A 15 17.59 -21.61 4.32
N CYS A 16 17.16 -20.82 3.36
CA CYS A 16 17.32 -19.36 3.39
C CYS A 16 15.95 -18.68 3.48
N ASN A 17 15.82 -17.74 4.41
CA ASN A 17 14.68 -16.81 4.47
C ASN A 17 14.69 -15.95 3.19
N THR A 18 13.64 -16.02 2.38
CA THR A 18 13.60 -15.32 1.09
C THR A 18 13.39 -13.82 1.23
N ASN A 19 12.79 -13.35 2.33
CA ASN A 19 12.68 -11.91 2.59
C ASN A 19 14.06 -11.29 2.83
N GLU A 20 15.00 -12.03 3.43
CA GLU A 20 16.39 -11.57 3.62
C GLU A 20 17.26 -11.83 2.39
N ALA A 21 17.04 -12.95 1.69
CA ALA A 21 17.84 -13.34 0.54
C ALA A 21 17.57 -12.50 -0.71
N ILE A 22 16.40 -11.85 -0.84
CA ILE A 22 16.09 -10.96 -1.96
C ILE A 22 16.64 -9.55 -1.69
N HIS A 23 17.53 -9.09 -2.55
CA HIS A 23 18.14 -7.76 -2.48
C HIS A 23 17.57 -6.87 -3.58
N LEU A 24 16.81 -5.84 -3.18
CA LEU A 24 16.26 -4.83 -4.08
C LEU A 24 17.10 -3.56 -4.03
N LYS A 25 17.35 -2.93 -5.18
CA LYS A 25 18.03 -1.62 -5.29
C LYS A 25 17.39 -0.74 -6.35
N LEU A 26 17.39 0.58 -6.13
CA LEU A 26 17.07 1.61 -7.11
C LEU A 26 18.36 2.37 -7.44
N VAL A 27 18.92 2.12 -8.63
CA VAL A 27 20.26 2.56 -9.04
C VAL A 27 20.16 3.86 -9.83
N ARG A 28 20.71 4.95 -9.29
CA ARG A 28 20.86 6.26 -9.95
C ARG A 28 22.28 6.45 -10.50
N PHE A 29 23.26 5.99 -9.72
CA PHE A 29 24.68 6.10 -10.01
C PHE A 29 25.36 4.72 -9.94
N PRO A 30 26.47 4.49 -10.65
CA PRO A 30 27.20 3.22 -10.59
C PRO A 30 27.62 2.83 -9.16
N GLU A 31 27.88 3.82 -8.30
CA GLU A 31 28.30 3.61 -6.91
C GLU A 31 27.20 2.94 -6.07
N ASP A 32 25.91 3.13 -6.41
CA ASP A 32 24.78 2.51 -5.71
C ASP A 32 24.80 0.97 -5.80
N LEU A 33 25.49 0.42 -6.81
CA LEU A 33 25.62 -1.03 -7.02
C LEU A 33 26.48 -1.70 -5.94
N GLU A 34 27.49 -0.99 -5.43
CA GLU A 34 28.39 -1.49 -4.38
C GLU A 34 28.02 -0.97 -2.99
N ASP A 35 27.16 0.05 -2.89
CA ASP A 35 26.69 0.57 -1.61
C ASP A 35 25.56 -0.27 -1.03
N ASP A 36 25.89 -1.18 -0.10
CA ASP A 36 24.91 -2.02 0.58
C ASP A 36 23.82 -1.24 1.33
N SER A 37 24.04 0.03 1.71
CA SER A 37 23.06 0.86 2.43
C SER A 37 21.82 1.23 1.60
N THR A 38 21.95 1.19 0.27
CA THR A 38 20.83 1.42 -0.66
C THR A 38 19.96 0.17 -0.88
N THR A 39 20.36 -0.97 -0.31
CA THR A 39 19.61 -2.22 -0.43
C THR A 39 18.39 -2.20 0.48
N PHE A 40 17.25 -2.62 -0.05
CA PHE A 40 16.06 -2.90 0.72
C PHE A 40 15.50 -4.29 0.39
N HIS A 41 14.61 -4.77 1.24
CA HIS A 41 14.15 -6.15 1.25
C HIS A 41 12.62 -6.22 1.14
N PRO A 42 12.06 -7.30 0.57
CA PRO A 42 10.62 -7.56 0.59
C PRO A 42 10.05 -7.62 2.03
N GLU A 43 8.80 -7.19 2.19
CA GLU A 43 8.00 -7.51 3.38
C GLU A 43 7.34 -8.88 3.26
N PHE A 44 7.04 -9.29 2.02
CA PHE A 44 6.38 -10.54 1.69
C PHE A 44 7.11 -11.24 0.55
N SER A 45 7.22 -12.55 0.61
CA SER A 45 7.64 -13.39 -0.51
C SER A 45 6.84 -14.70 -0.61
N HIS A 46 5.83 -14.89 0.25
CA HIS A 46 5.02 -16.09 0.31
C HIS A 46 4.28 -16.43 -0.99
N GLN A 47 3.88 -15.43 -1.79
CA GLN A 47 3.25 -15.68 -3.09
C GLN A 47 4.20 -16.35 -4.10
N VAL A 48 5.52 -16.23 -3.90
CA VAL A 48 6.56 -16.77 -4.80
C VAL A 48 7.20 -18.02 -4.19
N PHE A 49 7.47 -18.02 -2.89
CA PHE A 49 8.22 -19.06 -2.18
C PHE A 49 7.39 -19.87 -1.18
N GLY A 50 6.06 -19.67 -1.14
CA GLY A 50 5.15 -20.37 -0.23
C GLY A 50 5.10 -19.78 1.17
N ASP A 51 4.14 -20.21 1.98
CA ASP A 51 3.80 -19.62 3.29
C ASP A 51 4.97 -19.53 4.28
N ASP A 52 5.96 -20.42 4.16
CA ASP A 52 7.14 -20.43 5.04
C ASP A 52 8.19 -19.38 4.64
N GLU A 53 8.08 -18.78 3.44
CA GLU A 53 9.02 -17.77 2.91
C GLU A 53 10.49 -18.25 2.96
N VAL A 54 10.69 -19.50 2.53
CA VAL A 54 12.00 -20.17 2.54
C VAL A 54 12.31 -20.75 1.17
N ALA A 55 13.53 -20.51 0.70
CA ALA A 55 14.13 -21.23 -0.41
C ALA A 55 15.09 -22.29 0.15
N PHE A 56 14.94 -23.52 -0.33
CA PHE A 56 15.77 -24.65 0.06
C PHE A 56 16.82 -24.99 -0.99
N GLY A 57 17.98 -25.43 -0.51
CA GLY A 57 19.04 -26.02 -1.30
C GLY A 57 20.24 -25.10 -1.57
N TYR A 58 20.28 -23.92 -0.96
CA TYR A 58 21.32 -22.90 -1.17
C TYR A 58 21.90 -22.45 0.15
N LYS A 59 23.23 -22.26 0.21
CA LYS A 59 23.90 -21.61 1.34
C LYS A 59 24.35 -20.21 0.94
N GLY A 60 24.04 -19.20 1.76
CA GLY A 60 24.38 -17.81 1.48
C GLY A 60 23.70 -17.30 0.19
N LEU A 61 22.44 -17.68 0.00
CA LEU A 61 21.65 -17.29 -1.17
C LEU A 61 21.47 -15.77 -1.21
N LYS A 62 21.71 -15.18 -2.38
CA LYS A 62 21.41 -13.79 -2.72
C LYS A 62 20.67 -13.73 -4.05
N ILE A 63 19.45 -13.22 -4.04
CA ILE A 63 18.60 -13.00 -5.21
C ILE A 63 18.64 -11.51 -5.49
N LEU A 64 19.44 -11.10 -6.46
CA LEU A 64 19.67 -9.70 -6.79
C LEU A 64 18.64 -9.25 -7.84
N LEU A 65 17.81 -8.27 -7.46
CA LEU A 65 16.85 -7.60 -8.33
C LEU A 65 17.11 -6.10 -8.28
N TYR A 66 18.01 -5.62 -9.12
CA TYR A 66 18.40 -4.21 -9.16
C TYR A 66 17.70 -3.51 -10.31
N TYR A 67 17.21 -2.30 -10.07
CA TYR A 67 16.42 -1.55 -11.03
C TYR A 67 17.06 -0.18 -11.24
N ILE A 68 17.20 0.25 -12.49
CA ILE A 68 17.56 1.65 -12.78
C ILE A 68 16.43 2.55 -12.26
N ALA A 69 16.79 3.60 -11.52
CA ALA A 69 15.85 4.32 -10.66
C ALA A 69 14.63 4.90 -11.40
N GLY A 70 14.78 5.39 -12.64
CA GLY A 70 13.67 5.93 -13.41
C GLY A 70 12.93 4.87 -14.19
N ASN A 71 13.49 4.37 -15.29
CA ASN A 71 12.79 3.46 -16.19
C ASN A 71 12.61 2.01 -15.67
N LEU A 72 13.19 1.68 -14.53
CA LEU A 72 13.14 0.37 -13.86
C LEU A 72 13.73 -0.79 -14.65
N SER A 73 14.60 -0.55 -15.62
CA SER A 73 15.35 -1.62 -16.30
C SER A 73 16.06 -2.50 -15.28
N THR A 74 15.88 -3.81 -15.40
CA THR A 74 16.14 -4.75 -14.32
C THR A 74 17.39 -5.57 -14.57
N LEU A 75 18.22 -5.75 -13.54
CA LEU A 75 19.20 -6.82 -13.42
C LEU A 75 18.59 -7.91 -12.55
N PHE A 76 18.66 -9.16 -13.02
CA PHE A 76 18.30 -10.32 -12.22
C PHE A 76 19.46 -11.32 -12.19
N ARG A 77 19.93 -11.64 -10.97
CA ARG A 77 20.97 -12.63 -10.71
C ARG A 77 20.68 -13.43 -9.45
N VAL A 78 21.10 -14.68 -9.44
CA VAL A 78 21.08 -15.54 -8.24
C VAL A 78 22.51 -15.94 -7.94
N ASP A 79 23.02 -15.49 -6.81
CA ASP A 79 24.35 -15.82 -6.29
C ASP A 79 24.21 -16.70 -5.04
N TYR A 80 25.14 -17.62 -4.82
CA TYR A 80 25.18 -18.48 -3.64
C TYR A 80 26.60 -18.99 -3.38
N THR A 81 26.88 -19.43 -2.16
CA THR A 81 28.19 -19.97 -1.79
C THR A 81 28.31 -21.47 -2.07
N SER A 82 27.24 -22.23 -1.88
CA SER A 82 27.16 -23.66 -2.23
C SER A 82 25.72 -24.10 -2.48
N LYS A 83 25.54 -25.14 -3.30
CA LYS A 83 24.22 -25.75 -3.61
C LYS A 83 24.17 -27.21 -3.13
N VAL A 84 23.00 -27.70 -2.71
CA VAL A 84 22.88 -29.08 -2.18
C VAL A 84 23.19 -30.13 -3.24
N ASN A 85 22.81 -29.91 -4.50
CA ASN A 85 23.08 -30.86 -5.60
C ASN A 85 24.58 -31.12 -5.82
N GLU A 86 25.45 -30.19 -5.38
CA GLU A 86 26.91 -30.33 -5.49
C GLU A 86 27.48 -31.22 -4.37
N ASN A 87 26.77 -31.33 -3.24
CA ASN A 87 27.27 -31.91 -1.99
C ASN A 87 26.45 -33.12 -1.50
N PHE A 88 25.25 -33.34 -2.02
CA PHE A 88 24.31 -34.38 -1.60
C PHE A 88 23.61 -35.00 -2.82
N GLU A 89 23.72 -36.31 -2.99
CA GLU A 89 23.23 -37.02 -4.20
C GLU A 89 21.71 -37.24 -4.25
N CYS A 90 20.99 -37.07 -3.13
CA CYS A 90 19.57 -37.46 -3.02
C CYS A 90 18.61 -36.28 -2.77
N VAL A 91 19.06 -35.04 -2.96
CA VAL A 91 18.28 -33.85 -2.61
C VAL A 91 18.48 -32.78 -3.67
N GLU A 92 17.36 -32.25 -4.19
CA GLU A 92 17.36 -31.17 -5.19
C GLU A 92 17.07 -29.82 -4.53
N ALA A 93 17.80 -28.79 -4.97
CA ALA A 93 17.52 -27.42 -4.61
C ALA A 93 16.30 -26.86 -5.36
N ASP A 94 15.62 -25.91 -4.73
CA ASP A 94 14.49 -25.22 -5.35
C ASP A 94 14.93 -24.44 -6.59
N ASP A 95 14.06 -24.37 -7.60
CA ASP A 95 14.31 -23.54 -8.78
C ASP A 95 13.91 -22.08 -8.52
N VAL A 96 14.79 -21.41 -7.78
CA VAL A 96 14.66 -19.98 -7.44
C VAL A 96 14.59 -19.11 -8.68
N GLU A 97 15.34 -19.46 -9.75
CA GLU A 97 15.35 -18.67 -10.97
C GLU A 97 14.01 -18.69 -11.69
N SER A 98 13.42 -19.86 -11.87
CA SER A 98 12.13 -19.98 -12.55
C SER A 98 11.02 -19.27 -11.77
N LYS A 99 11.00 -19.40 -10.45
CA LYS A 99 10.04 -18.70 -9.57
C LYS A 99 10.06 -17.18 -9.74
N ILE A 100 11.26 -16.57 -9.80
CA ILE A 100 11.37 -15.12 -10.01
C ILE A 100 10.96 -14.74 -11.43
N ARG A 101 11.33 -15.54 -12.44
CA ARG A 101 10.98 -15.30 -13.85
C ARG A 101 9.48 -15.35 -14.15
N GLU A 102 8.68 -15.97 -13.29
CA GLU A 102 7.21 -15.97 -13.40
C GLU A 102 6.60 -14.58 -13.12
N ILE A 103 7.30 -13.71 -12.37
CA ILE A 103 6.76 -12.42 -11.92
C ILE A 103 7.52 -11.18 -12.43
N ILE A 104 8.68 -11.36 -13.08
CA ILE A 104 9.40 -10.29 -13.77
C ILE A 104 9.24 -10.42 -15.28
N PRO A 105 9.15 -9.31 -16.03
CA PRO A 105 9.12 -9.36 -17.48
C PRO A 105 10.45 -9.89 -18.04
N PRO A 106 10.44 -10.51 -19.24
CA PRO A 106 11.67 -10.91 -19.91
C PRO A 106 12.50 -9.69 -20.33
N GLY A 107 13.77 -9.92 -20.68
CA GLY A 107 14.69 -8.86 -21.13
C GLY A 107 15.49 -8.18 -20.02
N PHE A 108 15.50 -8.74 -18.81
CA PHE A 108 16.41 -8.34 -17.74
C PHE A 108 17.88 -8.60 -18.10
N SER A 109 18.76 -7.75 -17.60
CA SER A 109 20.21 -7.92 -17.65
C SER A 109 20.65 -9.06 -16.74
N ARG A 110 21.74 -9.75 -17.11
CA ARG A 110 22.36 -10.81 -16.29
C ARG A 110 23.74 -10.45 -15.77
N SER A 111 24.31 -9.34 -16.22
CA SER A 111 25.60 -8.82 -15.77
C SER A 111 25.43 -7.38 -15.27
N VAL A 112 26.33 -6.99 -14.37
CA VAL A 112 26.39 -5.61 -13.88
C VAL A 112 26.80 -4.66 -15.00
N ASP A 113 27.72 -5.08 -15.87
CA ASP A 113 28.18 -4.29 -17.01
C ASP A 113 27.05 -3.94 -17.99
N ASP A 114 26.14 -4.88 -18.26
CA ASP A 114 24.95 -4.62 -19.08
C ASP A 114 24.04 -3.57 -18.41
N LEU A 115 23.82 -3.67 -17.10
CA LEU A 115 23.01 -2.72 -16.35
C LEU A 115 23.64 -1.32 -16.36
N VAL A 116 24.96 -1.22 -16.18
CA VAL A 116 25.71 0.05 -16.27
C VAL A 116 25.56 0.67 -17.67
N SER A 117 25.65 -0.15 -18.72
CA SER A 117 25.43 0.29 -20.11
C SER A 117 24.01 0.78 -20.37
N LEU A 118 23.00 0.25 -19.66
CA LEU A 118 21.62 0.74 -19.70
C LEU A 118 21.47 2.03 -18.87
N LEU A 119 22.17 2.15 -17.74
CA LEU A 119 22.14 3.31 -16.85
C LEU A 119 22.65 4.58 -17.55
N GLU A 120 23.63 4.46 -18.44
CA GLU A 120 24.10 5.57 -19.29
C GLU A 120 22.98 6.13 -20.20
N LYS A 121 22.02 5.30 -20.60
CA LYS A 121 20.92 5.69 -21.48
C LYS A 121 19.72 6.27 -20.73
N GLU A 122 19.76 6.29 -19.39
CA GLU A 122 18.65 6.71 -18.53
C GLU A 122 18.26 8.18 -18.71
N VAL A 123 19.19 9.02 -19.19
CA VAL A 123 18.90 10.42 -19.53
C VAL A 123 17.74 10.59 -20.53
N ASN A 124 17.49 9.56 -21.34
CA ASN A 124 16.40 9.54 -22.32
C ASN A 124 15.03 9.20 -21.71
N PHE A 125 15.00 8.66 -20.49
CA PHE A 125 13.75 8.39 -19.79
C PHE A 125 13.00 9.68 -19.48
N LYS A 126 11.67 9.62 -19.61
CA LYS A 126 10.75 10.69 -19.26
C LYS A 126 9.52 10.08 -18.56
N PRO A 127 8.98 10.74 -17.53
CA PRO A 127 7.72 10.36 -16.91
C PRO A 127 6.57 10.18 -17.92
N PHE A 128 5.73 9.18 -17.70
CA PHE A 128 4.60 8.87 -18.58
C PHE A 128 3.37 9.71 -18.28
N GLY A 129 2.64 10.08 -19.32
CA GLY A 129 1.32 10.70 -19.23
C GLY A 129 1.34 12.20 -18.91
N ILE A 130 0.31 12.67 -18.22
CA ILE A 130 0.02 14.08 -17.99
C ILE A 130 0.43 14.46 -16.56
N LEU A 131 1.24 15.51 -16.43
CA LEU A 131 1.62 16.08 -15.14
C LEU A 131 0.38 16.64 -14.42
N LEU A 132 0.10 16.15 -13.21
CA LEU A 132 -1.00 16.61 -12.37
C LEU A 132 -0.54 17.57 -11.26
N HIS A 133 0.63 17.31 -10.66
CA HIS A 133 1.11 18.08 -9.52
C HIS A 133 2.64 18.07 -9.47
N THR A 134 3.23 19.17 -8.99
CA THR A 134 4.66 19.29 -8.63
C THR A 134 4.73 19.82 -7.21
N TYR A 135 5.59 19.23 -6.38
CA TYR A 135 5.86 19.67 -5.02
C TYR A 135 7.33 19.50 -4.69
N SER A 136 7.83 20.24 -3.70
CA SER A 136 9.19 20.08 -3.21
C SER A 136 9.21 19.69 -1.74
N VAL A 137 10.21 18.93 -1.34
CA VAL A 137 10.49 18.57 0.05
C VAL A 137 11.91 19.03 0.35
N HIS A 138 12.07 19.79 1.43
CA HIS A 138 13.40 20.20 1.86
C HIS A 138 14.16 18.99 2.38
N ASN A 139 15.32 18.70 1.79
CA ASN A 139 16.21 17.66 2.27
C ASN A 139 17.28 18.31 3.16
N GLU A 140 17.22 18.03 4.47
CA GLU A 140 18.13 18.61 5.46
C GLU A 140 19.60 18.18 5.24
N GLU A 141 19.82 16.95 4.76
CA GLU A 141 21.16 16.40 4.55
C GLU A 141 21.85 17.01 3.32
N ALA A 142 21.10 17.17 2.24
CA ALA A 142 21.56 17.79 1.00
C ALA A 142 21.55 19.33 1.05
N GLY A 143 20.82 19.90 2.01
CA GLY A 143 20.63 21.35 2.15
C GLY A 143 19.87 21.99 0.98
N GLU A 144 19.13 21.20 0.21
CA GLU A 144 18.40 21.64 -0.98
C GLU A 144 16.99 21.06 -1.04
N ASP A 145 16.14 21.71 -1.83
CA ASP A 145 14.76 21.26 -2.05
C ASP A 145 14.73 20.21 -3.17
N ILE A 146 14.34 18.99 -2.83
CA ILE A 146 14.14 17.91 -3.79
C ILE A 146 12.75 18.08 -4.42
N THR A 147 12.70 18.06 -5.74
CA THR A 147 11.46 18.27 -6.50
C THR A 147 10.84 16.94 -6.90
N TYR A 148 9.54 16.80 -6.66
CA TYR A 148 8.74 15.63 -7.01
C TYR A 148 7.58 16.00 -7.92
N GLN A 149 7.12 15.04 -8.71
CA GLN A 149 6.05 15.22 -9.67
C GLN A 149 5.11 14.02 -9.68
N ILE A 150 3.81 14.29 -9.81
CA ILE A 150 2.77 13.26 -9.90
C ILE A 150 2.14 13.34 -11.29
N TYR A 151 2.12 12.22 -12.00
CA TYR A 151 1.57 12.09 -13.35
C TYR A 151 0.38 11.14 -13.36
N LYS A 152 -0.54 11.34 -14.30
CA LYS A 152 -1.54 10.35 -14.68
C LYS A 152 -1.18 9.76 -16.03
N ALA A 153 -1.06 8.44 -16.09
CA ALA A 153 -0.78 7.68 -17.31
C ALA A 153 -1.91 6.71 -17.64
N ASP A 154 -1.85 6.16 -18.84
CA ASP A 154 -2.65 5.05 -19.35
C ASP A 154 -1.84 4.27 -20.40
N MET A 155 -2.38 3.14 -20.85
CA MET A 155 -1.70 2.23 -21.78
C MET A 155 -1.50 2.80 -23.20
N THR A 156 -2.03 3.99 -23.51
CA THR A 156 -1.75 4.68 -24.78
C THR A 156 -0.39 5.39 -24.78
N CYS A 157 0.21 5.58 -23.61
CA CYS A 157 1.54 6.16 -23.46
C CYS A 157 2.61 5.18 -24.00
N PRO A 158 3.42 5.55 -25.01
CA PRO A 158 4.46 4.68 -25.55
C PRO A 158 5.45 4.23 -24.47
N GLY A 159 5.72 2.93 -24.37
CA GLY A 159 6.64 2.35 -23.39
C GLY A 159 6.07 2.16 -21.97
N PHE A 160 4.83 2.61 -21.72
CA PHE A 160 4.25 2.53 -20.38
C PHE A 160 3.88 1.10 -19.98
N ARG A 161 3.44 0.27 -20.91
CA ARG A 161 3.10 -1.14 -20.65
C ARG A 161 4.31 -1.90 -20.09
N GLU A 162 5.43 -1.80 -20.79
CA GLU A 162 6.68 -2.47 -20.41
C GLU A 162 7.22 -1.90 -19.09
N TYR A 163 7.08 -0.60 -18.87
CA TYR A 163 7.42 0.02 -17.58
C TYR A 163 6.54 -0.48 -16.43
N HIS A 164 5.22 -0.56 -16.65
CA HIS A 164 4.28 -1.07 -15.66
C HIS A 164 4.55 -2.53 -15.32
N GLU A 165 4.91 -3.36 -16.30
CA GLU A 165 5.29 -4.75 -16.09
C GLU A 165 6.51 -4.90 -15.17
N ARG A 166 7.49 -3.99 -15.25
CA ARG A 166 8.63 -3.94 -14.32
C ARG A 166 8.23 -3.41 -12.95
N LEU A 167 7.37 -2.40 -12.90
CA LEU A 167 6.92 -1.78 -11.65
C LEU A 167 6.01 -2.69 -10.82
N GLN A 168 5.12 -3.45 -11.45
CA GLN A 168 4.14 -4.28 -10.73
C GLN A 168 4.78 -5.40 -9.93
N THR A 169 6.00 -5.86 -10.28
CA THR A 169 6.74 -6.86 -9.49
C THR A 169 6.92 -6.40 -8.04
N PHE A 170 7.10 -5.11 -7.78
CA PHE A 170 7.21 -4.59 -6.42
C PHE A 170 5.95 -4.82 -5.57
N LEU A 171 4.77 -4.95 -6.18
CA LEU A 171 3.56 -5.25 -5.44
C LEU A 171 3.62 -6.62 -4.75
N MET A 172 4.25 -7.60 -5.40
CA MET A 172 4.43 -8.96 -4.87
C MET A 172 5.24 -8.97 -3.58
N TRP A 173 6.07 -7.93 -3.38
CA TRP A 173 6.97 -7.79 -2.24
C TRP A 173 6.40 -6.95 -1.09
N PHE A 174 5.42 -6.09 -1.36
CA PHE A 174 4.98 -5.03 -0.43
C PHE A 174 3.47 -4.95 -0.23
N ILE A 175 2.68 -5.76 -0.93
CA ILE A 175 1.24 -5.90 -0.71
C ILE A 175 0.91 -7.39 -0.58
N GLU A 176 0.52 -7.79 0.63
CA GLU A 176 0.30 -9.20 1.03
C GLU A 176 -0.56 -10.00 0.04
N THR A 177 -1.65 -9.41 -0.46
CA THR A 177 -2.61 -10.08 -1.35
C THR A 177 -2.59 -9.50 -2.78
N ALA A 178 -1.43 -9.00 -3.23
CA ALA A 178 -1.27 -8.48 -4.58
C ALA A 178 -1.64 -9.51 -5.65
N SER A 179 -2.13 -9.01 -6.78
CA SER A 179 -2.26 -9.74 -8.03
C SER A 179 -2.06 -8.77 -9.20
N PHE A 180 -1.47 -9.24 -10.30
CA PHE A 180 -1.33 -8.41 -11.50
C PHE A 180 -2.70 -8.15 -12.13
N ILE A 181 -2.90 -6.91 -12.58
CA ILE A 181 -4.16 -6.46 -13.16
C ILE A 181 -4.23 -6.78 -14.65
N ASP A 182 -5.44 -6.89 -15.19
CA ASP A 182 -5.68 -6.90 -16.63
C ASP A 182 -5.54 -5.48 -17.19
N VAL A 183 -4.39 -5.21 -17.81
CA VAL A 183 -4.04 -3.90 -18.39
C VAL A 183 -4.80 -3.58 -19.68
N ASP A 184 -5.51 -4.55 -20.27
CA ASP A 184 -6.32 -4.32 -21.47
C ASP A 184 -7.72 -3.76 -21.12
N ASP A 185 -8.12 -3.79 -19.84
CA ASP A 185 -9.31 -3.07 -19.37
C ASP A 185 -9.02 -1.56 -19.23
N GLU A 186 -9.60 -0.78 -20.14
CA GLU A 186 -9.46 0.69 -20.22
C GLU A 186 -9.96 1.45 -18.97
N ARG A 187 -10.63 0.78 -18.02
CA ARG A 187 -11.09 1.39 -16.77
C ARG A 187 -9.99 1.61 -15.75
N TRP A 188 -8.80 1.05 -15.97
CA TRP A 188 -7.64 1.30 -15.13
C TRP A 188 -7.05 2.70 -15.35
N ASN A 189 -6.84 3.41 -14.26
CA ASN A 189 -6.08 4.65 -14.23
C ASN A 189 -4.82 4.45 -13.39
N TYR A 190 -3.71 5.04 -13.85
CA TYR A 190 -2.41 4.92 -13.24
C TYR A 190 -1.92 6.29 -12.80
N PHE A 191 -1.53 6.42 -11.54
CA PHE A 191 -0.95 7.65 -11.00
C PHE A 191 0.47 7.36 -10.53
N LEU A 192 1.45 8.04 -11.11
CA LEU A 192 2.88 7.79 -10.93
C LEU A 192 3.52 8.94 -10.17
N VAL A 193 4.43 8.64 -9.24
CA VAL A 193 5.24 9.65 -8.52
C VAL A 193 6.68 9.51 -8.97
N PHE A 194 7.29 10.63 -9.36
CA PHE A 194 8.69 10.71 -9.74
C PHE A 194 9.42 11.79 -8.94
N GLU A 195 10.64 11.51 -8.54
CA GLU A 195 11.60 12.48 -8.01
C GLU A 195 12.49 13.00 -9.14
N LYS A 196 12.77 14.29 -9.18
CA LYS A 196 13.78 14.87 -10.06
C LYS A 196 15.12 14.91 -9.34
N TYR A 197 16.15 14.42 -10.02
CA TYR A 197 17.53 14.50 -9.56
C TYR A 197 18.46 14.90 -10.72
N ASN A 198 19.62 15.47 -10.40
CA ASN A 198 20.60 15.87 -11.40
C ASN A 198 21.73 14.85 -11.48
N LYS A 199 22.15 14.52 -12.70
CA LYS A 199 23.30 13.66 -13.00
C LYS A 199 23.99 14.19 -14.24
N ASP A 200 25.31 14.45 -14.14
CA ASP A 200 26.15 14.94 -15.25
C ASP A 200 25.60 16.17 -15.98
N GLY A 201 24.97 17.09 -15.24
CA GLY A 201 24.38 18.32 -15.80
C GLY A 201 23.00 18.13 -16.47
N ALA A 202 22.44 16.92 -16.47
CA ALA A 202 21.09 16.63 -16.93
C ALA A 202 20.14 16.38 -15.75
N THR A 203 18.87 16.77 -15.89
CA THR A 203 17.81 16.45 -14.92
C THR A 203 17.09 15.17 -15.34
N LEU A 204 17.19 14.15 -14.50
CA LEU A 204 16.59 12.84 -14.66
C LEU A 204 15.35 12.69 -13.75
N SER A 205 14.69 11.54 -13.82
CA SER A 205 13.51 11.25 -13.00
C SER A 205 13.62 9.84 -12.42
N ALA A 206 13.53 9.71 -11.10
CA ALA A 206 13.50 8.43 -10.39
C ALA A 206 12.06 8.08 -10.01
N THR A 207 11.68 6.82 -10.16
CA THR A 207 10.38 6.30 -9.73
C THR A 207 10.33 6.25 -8.21
N VAL A 208 9.32 6.90 -7.65
CA VAL A 208 9.07 6.95 -6.19
C VAL A 208 7.96 6.00 -5.78
N GLY A 209 6.95 5.84 -6.64
CA GLY A 209 5.81 4.98 -6.34
C GLY A 209 4.66 5.20 -7.30
N TYR A 210 3.57 4.49 -7.09
CA TYR A 210 2.37 4.63 -7.91
C TYR A 210 1.09 4.17 -7.21
N MET A 211 -0.03 4.44 -7.87
CA MET A 211 -1.36 3.97 -7.50
C MET A 211 -2.15 3.55 -8.74
N THR A 212 -2.81 2.40 -8.67
CA THR A 212 -3.81 1.95 -9.64
C THR A 212 -5.22 2.20 -9.12
N VAL A 213 -6.09 2.72 -9.98
CA VAL A 213 -7.47 3.05 -9.64
C VAL A 213 -8.41 2.52 -10.72
N TYR A 214 -9.29 1.59 -10.35
CA TYR A 214 -10.29 1.05 -11.26
C TYR A 214 -11.54 1.93 -11.26
N ASN A 215 -11.97 2.38 -12.44
CA ASN A 215 -13.14 3.22 -12.58
C ASN A 215 -14.43 2.40 -12.68
N TYR A 216 -14.99 1.97 -11.53
CA TYR A 216 -16.22 1.17 -11.52
C TYR A 216 -17.40 1.94 -12.09
N TYR A 217 -18.07 1.35 -13.08
CA TYR A 217 -19.33 1.88 -13.58
C TYR A 217 -20.42 1.76 -12.52
N VAL A 218 -21.14 2.86 -12.31
CA VAL A 218 -22.31 2.95 -11.45
C VAL A 218 -23.49 3.39 -12.31
N TYR A 219 -24.44 2.48 -12.51
CA TYR A 219 -25.63 2.74 -13.30
C TYR A 219 -26.39 4.00 -12.80
N PRO A 220 -26.92 4.84 -13.71
CA PRO A 220 -26.92 4.69 -15.17
C PRO A 220 -25.76 5.39 -15.91
N ASP A 221 -25.04 6.30 -15.27
CA ASP A 221 -24.16 7.24 -15.99
C ASP A 221 -22.99 7.75 -15.13
N LYS A 222 -22.71 7.10 -14.02
CA LYS A 222 -21.70 7.53 -13.05
C LYS A 222 -20.58 6.53 -12.90
N THR A 223 -19.53 6.96 -12.21
CA THR A 223 -18.46 6.06 -11.81
C THR A 223 -18.07 6.22 -10.35
N ARG A 224 -17.45 5.17 -9.81
CA ARG A 224 -16.86 5.12 -8.47
C ARG A 224 -15.42 4.62 -8.61
N PRO A 225 -14.44 5.52 -8.73
CA PRO A 225 -13.03 5.14 -8.71
C PRO A 225 -12.71 4.36 -7.43
N ARG A 226 -12.13 3.16 -7.59
CA ARG A 226 -11.69 2.32 -6.49
C ARG A 226 -10.17 2.18 -6.53
N VAL A 227 -9.50 2.74 -5.55
CA VAL A 227 -8.05 2.53 -5.33
C VAL A 227 -7.84 1.03 -5.11
N SER A 228 -7.03 0.41 -5.97
CA SER A 228 -6.75 -1.03 -5.91
C SER A 228 -5.38 -1.26 -5.30
N GLN A 229 -4.32 -0.81 -5.96
CA GLN A 229 -2.95 -0.94 -5.45
C GLN A 229 -2.36 0.45 -5.22
N MET A 230 -1.62 0.61 -4.12
CA MET A 230 -0.88 1.83 -3.81
C MET A 230 0.46 1.44 -3.19
N LEU A 231 1.55 1.93 -3.77
CA LEU A 231 2.89 1.67 -3.27
C LEU A 231 3.74 2.93 -3.38
N ILE A 232 4.40 3.30 -2.28
CA ILE A 232 5.58 4.15 -2.29
C ILE A 232 6.76 3.23 -2.01
N LEU A 233 7.78 3.26 -2.88
CA LEU A 233 8.92 2.36 -2.75
C LEU A 233 9.66 2.64 -1.42
N PRO A 234 10.20 1.60 -0.75
CA PRO A 234 10.71 1.72 0.62
C PRO A 234 11.67 2.90 0.88
N PRO A 235 12.62 3.23 -0.03
CA PRO A 235 13.53 4.36 0.18
C PRO A 235 12.85 5.73 0.30
N PHE A 236 11.57 5.86 -0.04
CA PHE A 236 10.83 7.13 -0.05
C PHE A 236 9.62 7.13 0.89
N GLN A 237 9.50 6.12 1.76
CA GLN A 237 8.41 6.02 2.72
C GLN A 237 8.63 6.95 3.92
N GLY A 238 7.56 7.34 4.60
CA GLY A 238 7.64 8.24 5.76
C GLY A 238 7.79 9.73 5.43
N GLU A 239 8.06 10.09 4.18
CA GLU A 239 8.31 11.48 3.73
C GLU A 239 7.06 12.20 3.17
N GLY A 240 5.87 11.63 3.40
CA GLY A 240 4.59 12.25 3.02
C GLY A 240 4.19 12.12 1.54
N HIS A 241 4.97 11.44 0.71
CA HIS A 241 4.64 11.24 -0.72
C HIS A 241 3.32 10.49 -0.93
N GLY A 242 3.02 9.48 -0.11
CA GLY A 242 1.73 8.79 -0.15
C GLY A 242 0.55 9.74 0.09
N ALA A 243 0.70 10.71 0.98
CA ALA A 243 -0.35 11.69 1.24
C ALA A 243 -0.53 12.64 0.06
N ARG A 244 0.57 13.11 -0.53
CA ARG A 244 0.55 13.94 -1.75
C ARG A 244 -0.08 13.21 -2.93
N LEU A 245 0.24 11.92 -3.11
CA LEU A 245 -0.34 11.07 -4.14
C LEU A 245 -1.86 10.94 -3.98
N LEU A 246 -2.33 10.49 -2.80
CA LEU A 246 -3.76 10.31 -2.56
C LEU A 246 -4.53 11.64 -2.62
N GLU A 247 -3.98 12.73 -2.11
CA GLU A 247 -4.56 14.07 -2.22
C GLU A 247 -4.69 14.51 -3.68
N THR A 248 -3.66 14.28 -4.49
CA THR A 248 -3.67 14.61 -5.93
C THR A 248 -4.72 13.78 -6.69
N VAL A 249 -4.85 12.49 -6.36
CA VAL A 249 -5.89 11.62 -6.93
C VAL A 249 -7.29 12.11 -6.58
N HIS A 250 -7.52 12.51 -5.33
CA HIS A 250 -8.77 13.13 -4.93
C HIS A 250 -9.05 14.41 -5.73
N ARG A 251 -8.09 15.34 -5.81
CA ARG A 251 -8.21 16.59 -6.58
C ARG A 251 -8.49 16.33 -8.07
N TYR A 252 -7.86 15.32 -8.67
CA TYR A 252 -8.10 14.92 -10.05
C TYR A 252 -9.59 14.55 -10.26
N TYR A 253 -10.14 13.66 -9.43
CA TYR A 253 -11.52 13.21 -9.57
C TYR A 253 -12.56 14.23 -9.08
N MET A 254 -12.20 15.19 -8.23
CA MET A 254 -13.09 16.31 -7.85
C MET A 254 -13.59 17.09 -9.06
N SER A 255 -12.76 17.24 -10.09
CA SER A 255 -13.12 17.95 -11.32
C SER A 255 -14.19 17.24 -12.16
N SER A 256 -14.46 15.95 -11.91
CA SER A 256 -15.39 15.15 -12.70
C SER A 256 -16.79 15.10 -12.09
N PRO A 257 -17.85 15.56 -12.79
CA PRO A 257 -19.22 15.48 -12.30
C PRO A 257 -19.82 14.07 -12.35
N THR A 258 -19.25 13.16 -13.15
CA THR A 258 -19.70 11.76 -13.26
C THR A 258 -19.18 10.89 -12.13
N VAL A 259 -18.14 11.32 -11.43
CA VAL A 259 -17.60 10.61 -10.27
C VAL A 259 -18.46 10.87 -9.03
N LEU A 260 -18.92 9.80 -8.40
CA LEU A 260 -19.66 9.83 -7.14
C LEU A 260 -18.75 10.07 -5.94
N ASP A 261 -17.86 9.12 -5.70
CA ASP A 261 -16.96 9.09 -4.57
C ASP A 261 -15.82 8.10 -4.84
N ILE A 262 -14.74 8.21 -4.07
CA ILE A 262 -13.57 7.33 -4.16
C ILE A 262 -13.62 6.29 -3.03
N THR A 263 -13.41 5.02 -3.40
CA THR A 263 -13.33 3.88 -2.48
C THR A 263 -11.97 3.19 -2.57
N ALA A 264 -11.73 2.19 -1.72
CA ALA A 264 -10.59 1.29 -1.82
C ALA A 264 -11.09 -0.17 -1.90
N GLU A 265 -10.30 -1.05 -2.51
CA GLU A 265 -10.62 -2.47 -2.70
C GLU A 265 -10.59 -3.25 -1.39
N ASP A 266 -9.40 -3.43 -0.82
CA ASP A 266 -9.19 -4.02 0.50
C ASP A 266 -8.12 -3.21 1.25
N PRO A 267 -8.51 -2.10 1.91
CA PRO A 267 -7.55 -1.15 2.45
C PRO A 267 -6.83 -1.70 3.69
N SER A 268 -5.49 -1.81 3.60
CA SER A 268 -4.63 -2.11 4.75
C SER A 268 -4.76 -1.05 5.86
N GLU A 269 -4.34 -1.39 7.08
CA GLU A 269 -4.35 -0.43 8.19
C GLU A 269 -3.52 0.83 7.91
N SER A 270 -2.37 0.68 7.24
CA SER A 270 -1.50 1.80 6.85
C SER A 270 -2.21 2.72 5.85
N TYR A 271 -2.90 2.16 4.86
CA TYR A 271 -3.72 2.94 3.93
C TYR A 271 -4.90 3.64 4.62
N VAL A 272 -5.58 2.98 5.57
CA VAL A 272 -6.66 3.61 6.35
C VAL A 272 -6.16 4.82 7.13
N LYS A 273 -5.01 4.70 7.81
CA LYS A 273 -4.39 5.82 8.56
C LYS A 273 -4.00 6.97 7.63
N LEU A 274 -3.41 6.66 6.46
CA LEU A 274 -3.06 7.66 5.44
C LEU A 274 -4.30 8.37 4.89
N ARG A 275 -5.32 7.61 4.50
CA ARG A 275 -6.58 8.12 3.98
C ARG A 275 -7.25 9.04 5.00
N ASP A 276 -7.36 8.61 6.25
CA ASP A 276 -8.00 9.42 7.28
C ASP A 276 -7.30 10.78 7.45
N PHE A 277 -5.96 10.78 7.46
CA PHE A 277 -5.17 12.02 7.47
C PHE A 277 -5.48 12.93 6.27
N VAL A 278 -5.39 12.40 5.04
CA VAL A 278 -5.63 13.19 3.82
C VAL A 278 -7.07 13.73 3.79
N LEU A 279 -8.05 12.91 4.15
CA LEU A 279 -9.45 13.32 4.10
C LEU A 279 -9.81 14.31 5.21
N VAL A 280 -9.24 14.18 6.40
CA VAL A 280 -9.39 15.19 7.46
C VAL A 280 -8.80 16.52 7.01
N LYS A 281 -7.58 16.51 6.46
CA LYS A 281 -6.92 17.71 5.90
C LYS A 281 -7.81 18.40 4.85
N LEU A 282 -8.43 17.64 3.97
CA LEU A 282 -9.30 18.19 2.92
C LEU A 282 -10.66 18.68 3.44
N CYS A 283 -11.22 18.02 4.46
CA CYS A 283 -12.58 18.29 4.94
C CYS A 283 -12.66 19.32 6.07
N GLN A 284 -11.58 19.56 6.83
CA GLN A 284 -11.60 20.37 8.05
C GLN A 284 -12.12 21.80 7.83
N ASP A 285 -11.93 22.36 6.63
CA ASP A 285 -12.34 23.72 6.28
C ASP A 285 -13.75 23.80 5.68
N LEU A 286 -14.46 22.67 5.53
CA LEU A 286 -15.83 22.70 5.03
C LEU A 286 -16.81 23.17 6.14
N PRO A 287 -17.78 24.05 5.81
CA PRO A 287 -18.78 24.55 6.75
C PRO A 287 -19.54 23.46 7.51
N CYS A 288 -19.88 22.33 6.88
CA CYS A 288 -20.55 21.21 7.55
C CYS A 288 -19.73 20.60 8.70
N PHE A 289 -18.41 20.79 8.71
CA PHE A 289 -17.49 20.32 9.75
C PHE A 289 -17.06 21.42 10.74
N SER A 290 -17.78 22.54 10.82
CA SER A 290 -17.52 23.54 11.87
C SER A 290 -17.64 22.94 13.28
N PRO A 291 -16.93 23.47 14.30
CA PRO A 291 -17.00 22.96 15.67
C PRO A 291 -18.43 22.88 16.23
N GLU A 292 -19.32 23.81 15.87
CA GLU A 292 -20.72 23.83 16.26
C GLU A 292 -21.49 22.66 15.66
N ASN A 293 -21.32 22.43 14.35
CA ASN A 293 -21.96 21.35 13.61
C ASN A 293 -21.44 19.98 14.07
N LEU A 294 -20.12 19.86 14.28
CA LEU A 294 -19.51 18.65 14.84
C LEU A 294 -20.16 18.27 16.18
N LYS A 295 -20.35 19.24 17.09
CA LYS A 295 -20.94 18.99 18.41
C LYS A 295 -22.38 18.49 18.36
N GLN A 296 -23.15 18.88 17.33
CA GLN A 296 -24.54 18.42 17.12
C GLN A 296 -24.66 16.97 16.65
N GLY A 297 -23.57 16.39 16.13
CA GLY A 297 -23.53 15.00 15.70
C GLY A 297 -23.30 14.82 14.21
N PHE A 298 -23.14 13.57 13.77
CA PHE A 298 -22.97 13.24 12.35
C PHE A 298 -24.25 13.53 11.57
N SER A 299 -24.17 14.38 10.54
CA SER A 299 -25.30 14.81 9.74
C SER A 299 -25.25 14.32 8.29
N GLN A 300 -26.39 14.36 7.60
CA GLN A 300 -26.45 14.06 6.17
C GLN A 300 -25.79 15.17 5.33
N ASP A 301 -25.79 16.41 5.82
CA ASP A 301 -25.14 17.54 5.15
C ASP A 301 -23.63 17.35 5.07
N MET A 302 -22.99 16.79 6.12
CA MET A 302 -21.58 16.39 6.07
C MET A 302 -21.30 15.40 4.94
N VAL A 303 -22.20 14.43 4.73
CA VAL A 303 -22.07 13.43 3.65
C VAL A 303 -22.23 14.08 2.29
N ILE A 304 -23.25 14.92 2.13
CA ILE A 304 -23.54 15.60 0.86
C ILE A 304 -22.38 16.53 0.49
N GLU A 305 -21.95 17.39 1.40
CA GLU A 305 -20.91 18.38 1.12
C GLU A 305 -19.55 17.69 0.85
N ALA A 306 -19.14 16.72 1.67
CA ALA A 306 -17.90 15.99 1.45
C ALA A 306 -17.91 15.16 0.15
N GLN A 307 -19.04 14.55 -0.21
CA GLN A 307 -19.16 13.83 -1.48
C GLN A 307 -19.13 14.79 -2.67
N GLN A 308 -19.94 15.86 -2.65
CA GLN A 308 -20.07 16.78 -3.78
C GLN A 308 -18.78 17.55 -4.04
N LYS A 309 -18.13 18.07 -2.99
CA LYS A 309 -16.93 18.91 -3.11
C LYS A 309 -15.65 18.10 -3.22
N LEU A 310 -15.54 16.99 -2.51
CA LEU A 310 -14.26 16.28 -2.31
C LEU A 310 -14.27 14.81 -2.74
N LYS A 311 -15.41 14.32 -3.28
CA LYS A 311 -15.62 12.92 -3.70
C LYS A 311 -15.37 11.92 -2.57
N VAL A 312 -15.68 12.31 -1.34
CA VAL A 312 -15.49 11.47 -0.15
C VAL A 312 -16.66 10.52 0.01
N ASN A 313 -16.38 9.22 0.14
CA ASN A 313 -17.40 8.21 0.41
C ASN A 313 -18.02 8.40 1.81
N LYS A 314 -19.32 8.15 1.94
CA LYS A 314 -20.08 8.26 3.20
C LYS A 314 -19.41 7.59 4.41
N GLN A 315 -18.81 6.40 4.23
CA GLN A 315 -18.13 5.71 5.33
C GLN A 315 -16.87 6.46 5.77
N HIS A 316 -16.15 7.05 4.82
CA HIS A 316 -14.96 7.86 5.10
C HIS A 316 -15.37 9.20 5.74
N THR A 317 -16.46 9.84 5.27
CA THR A 317 -17.03 11.05 5.90
C THR A 317 -17.34 10.81 7.38
N ARG A 318 -17.87 9.63 7.72
CA ARG A 318 -18.14 9.27 9.12
C ARG A 318 -16.87 9.22 9.97
N ARG A 319 -15.76 8.72 9.43
CA ARG A 319 -14.46 8.71 10.14
C ARG A 319 -13.88 10.12 10.29
N VAL A 320 -13.91 10.91 9.22
CA VAL A 320 -13.53 12.33 9.25
C VAL A 320 -14.29 13.09 10.34
N TYR A 321 -15.63 12.92 10.39
CA TYR A 321 -16.45 13.47 11.46
C TYR A 321 -15.97 13.04 12.84
N GLU A 322 -15.69 11.75 13.07
CA GLU A 322 -15.24 11.27 14.38
C GLU A 322 -13.90 11.89 14.80
N ILE A 323 -12.96 12.03 13.87
CA ILE A 323 -11.64 12.63 14.11
C ILE A 323 -11.77 14.13 14.42
N LEU A 324 -12.49 14.87 13.60
CA LEU A 324 -12.71 16.31 13.82
C LEU A 324 -13.57 16.57 15.07
N ARG A 325 -14.56 15.71 15.34
CA ARG A 325 -15.35 15.77 16.57
C ARG A 325 -14.47 15.53 17.79
N LEU A 326 -13.52 14.61 17.75
CA LEU A 326 -12.56 14.41 18.84
C LEU A 326 -11.77 15.70 19.09
N HIS A 327 -11.29 16.35 18.04
CA HIS A 327 -10.58 17.63 18.15
C HIS A 327 -11.45 18.74 18.78
N ALA A 328 -12.73 18.81 18.41
CA ALA A 328 -13.67 19.79 18.95
C ALA A 328 -14.25 19.44 20.35
N THR A 329 -13.86 18.31 20.93
CA THR A 329 -14.40 17.80 22.22
C THR A 329 -13.38 18.00 23.33
N ASP A 330 -13.79 18.64 24.43
CA ASP A 330 -12.98 18.67 25.64
C ASP A 330 -13.04 17.31 26.35
N MET A 331 -11.96 16.54 26.20
CA MET A 331 -11.86 15.20 26.78
C MET A 331 -11.68 15.20 28.30
N SER A 332 -11.38 16.35 28.93
CA SER A 332 -11.36 16.50 30.38
C SER A 332 -12.77 16.67 30.98
N ASN A 333 -13.73 17.12 30.16
CA ASN A 333 -15.12 17.23 30.55
C ASN A 333 -15.84 15.86 30.47
N ALA A 334 -16.36 15.40 31.60
CA ALA A 334 -16.99 14.07 31.74
C ALA A 334 -18.25 13.89 30.86
N GLU A 335 -19.03 14.95 30.64
CA GLU A 335 -20.24 14.89 29.81
C GLU A 335 -19.90 14.83 28.32
N GLN A 336 -18.98 15.71 27.88
CA GLN A 336 -18.53 15.76 26.49
C GLN A 336 -17.81 14.48 26.07
N SER A 337 -16.85 14.01 26.88
CA SER A 337 -16.12 12.76 26.64
C SER A 337 -17.05 11.54 26.62
N ARG A 338 -18.05 11.48 27.51
CA ARG A 338 -19.08 10.42 27.50
C ARG A 338 -19.93 10.47 26.24
N SER A 339 -20.38 11.66 25.83
CA SER A 339 -21.20 11.86 24.64
C SER A 339 -20.47 11.38 23.37
N TYR A 340 -19.23 11.82 23.19
CA TYR A 340 -18.36 11.40 22.08
C TYR A 340 -18.14 9.87 22.07
N ARG A 341 -17.75 9.31 23.21
CA ARG A 341 -17.53 7.86 23.35
C ARG A 341 -18.76 7.04 22.96
N LEU A 342 -19.95 7.45 23.39
CA LEU A 342 -21.19 6.75 23.08
C LEU A 342 -21.58 6.84 21.59
N ASP A 343 -21.25 7.93 20.91
CA ASP A 343 -21.47 8.06 19.46
C ASP A 343 -20.55 7.12 18.67
N VAL A 344 -19.24 7.14 18.93
CA VAL A 344 -18.28 6.25 18.27
C VAL A 344 -18.61 4.78 18.52
N LYS A 345 -18.90 4.41 19.78
CA LYS A 345 -19.28 3.03 20.12
C LYS A 345 -20.57 2.59 19.44
N ARG A 346 -21.56 3.47 19.24
CA ARG A 346 -22.77 3.12 18.49
C ARG A 346 -22.46 2.68 17.07
N ARG A 347 -21.51 3.34 16.40
CA ARG A 347 -21.02 2.91 15.07
C ARG A 347 -20.30 1.57 15.15
N LEU A 348 -19.34 1.43 16.07
CA LEU A 348 -18.55 0.21 16.22
C LEU A 348 -19.40 -1.02 16.58
N MET A 349 -20.53 -0.83 17.26
CA MET A 349 -21.52 -1.88 17.53
C MET A 349 -22.38 -2.28 16.30
N GLY A 350 -22.34 -1.51 15.22
CA GLY A 350 -23.15 -1.73 14.01
C GLY A 350 -22.99 -3.14 13.40
N PRO A 351 -21.76 -3.61 13.14
CA PRO A 351 -21.50 -4.96 12.65
C PRO A 351 -22.06 -6.06 13.57
N TYR A 352 -21.88 -5.92 14.89
CA TYR A 352 -22.42 -6.89 15.87
C TYR A 352 -23.95 -6.96 15.80
N LYS A 353 -24.64 -5.82 15.72
CA LYS A 353 -26.10 -5.78 15.56
C LYS A 353 -26.56 -6.39 14.24
N LYS A 354 -25.80 -6.19 13.16
CA LYS A 354 -26.09 -6.82 11.85
C LYS A 354 -25.95 -8.35 11.93
N LYS A 355 -24.84 -8.84 12.49
CA LYS A 355 -24.60 -10.28 12.72
C LYS A 355 -25.69 -10.90 13.59
N GLN A 356 -26.10 -10.23 14.67
CA GLN A 356 -27.21 -10.69 15.51
C GLN A 356 -28.54 -10.80 14.74
N ARG A 357 -28.84 -9.83 13.86
CA ARG A 357 -30.04 -9.87 13.01
C ARG A 357 -29.97 -11.00 11.98
N GLU A 358 -28.80 -11.25 11.39
CA GLU A 358 -28.58 -12.36 10.45
C GLU A 358 -28.75 -13.70 11.15
N ILE A 359 -28.17 -13.88 12.34
CA ILE A 359 -28.39 -15.07 13.18
C ILE A 359 -29.88 -15.23 13.52
N ALA A 360 -30.57 -14.16 13.89
CA ALA A 360 -32.00 -14.23 14.17
C ALA A 360 -32.85 -14.61 12.95
N LYS A 361 -32.43 -14.24 11.73
CA LYS A 361 -33.05 -14.71 10.48
C LYS A 361 -32.74 -16.18 10.23
N MET A 362 -31.48 -16.60 10.38
CA MET A 362 -31.06 -18.00 10.21
C MET A 362 -31.80 -18.94 11.18
N ARG A 363 -32.03 -18.50 12.43
CA ARG A 363 -32.88 -19.23 13.41
C ARG A 363 -34.30 -19.52 12.93
N ARG A 364 -34.85 -18.72 12.01
CA ARG A 364 -36.20 -18.90 11.46
C ARG A 364 -36.22 -19.82 10.24
N CYS A 365 -35.06 -20.09 9.62
CA CYS A 365 -34.97 -20.77 8.33
C CYS A 365 -34.16 -22.08 8.38
N LEU A 366 -33.32 -22.30 9.40
CA LEU A 366 -32.46 -23.49 9.53
C LEU A 366 -32.97 -24.45 10.60
N ARG A 367 -32.61 -25.73 10.46
CA ARG A 367 -32.95 -26.78 11.43
C ARG A 367 -32.08 -26.65 12.69
N PRO A 368 -32.54 -27.09 13.88
CA PRO A 368 -31.80 -26.95 15.14
C PRO A 368 -30.38 -27.53 15.12
N GLU A 369 -30.15 -28.63 14.39
CA GLU A 369 -28.84 -29.29 14.27
C GLU A 369 -27.82 -28.44 13.50
N GLU A 370 -28.25 -27.71 12.47
CA GLU A 370 -27.41 -26.80 11.67
C GLU A 370 -27.06 -25.50 12.42
N LEU A 371 -27.88 -25.17 13.42
CA LEU A 371 -27.82 -23.92 14.17
C LEU A 371 -26.80 -23.99 15.33
N THR A 372 -26.63 -25.16 15.94
CA THR A 372 -25.77 -25.36 17.12
C THR A 372 -24.27 -25.11 16.82
N ASN A 373 -23.82 -25.42 15.59
CA ASN A 373 -22.43 -25.18 15.16
C ASN A 373 -22.10 -23.69 14.97
N GLN A 374 -23.09 -22.80 14.77
CA GLN A 374 -22.87 -21.36 14.59
C GLN A 374 -23.15 -20.50 15.85
N LEU A 375 -23.87 -21.03 16.84
CA LEU A 375 -24.37 -20.26 17.99
C LEU A 375 -23.39 -20.18 19.18
N ASN A 376 -22.34 -21.00 19.23
CA ASN A 376 -21.41 -21.07 20.36
C ASN A 376 -20.46 -19.84 20.51
N GLN A 377 -20.77 -18.68 19.93
CA GLN A 377 -19.83 -17.54 19.84
C GLN A 377 -20.39 -16.16 20.26
N ILE A 378 -21.36 -16.06 21.17
CA ILE A 378 -21.78 -14.75 21.70
C ILE A 378 -21.64 -14.71 23.22
N ASP A 379 -20.40 -14.61 23.68
CA ASP A 379 -20.13 -14.09 25.02
C ASP A 379 -20.23 -12.56 24.99
N LEU A 380 -21.27 -12.02 25.64
CA LEU A 380 -21.51 -10.58 25.72
C LEU A 380 -20.36 -9.83 26.43
N ASN A 381 -19.72 -10.46 27.41
CA ASN A 381 -18.60 -9.85 28.13
C ASN A 381 -17.37 -9.72 27.23
N LEU A 382 -17.07 -10.76 26.45
CA LEU A 382 -16.01 -10.73 25.45
C LEU A 382 -16.28 -9.66 24.39
N GLN A 383 -17.53 -9.53 23.92
CA GLN A 383 -17.91 -8.47 22.97
C GLN A 383 -17.72 -7.07 23.55
N HIS A 384 -18.10 -6.86 24.81
CA HIS A 384 -17.88 -5.57 25.49
C HIS A 384 -16.40 -5.24 25.62
N LYS A 385 -15.56 -6.23 25.96
CA LYS A 385 -14.11 -6.07 26.06
C LYS A 385 -13.48 -5.71 24.71
N GLN A 386 -13.79 -6.49 23.66
CA GLN A 386 -13.31 -6.23 22.29
C GLN A 386 -13.74 -4.85 21.77
N LEU A 387 -14.98 -4.43 22.06
CA LEU A 387 -15.48 -3.12 21.67
C LEU A 387 -14.71 -1.99 22.37
N GLU A 388 -14.33 -2.17 23.63
CA GLU A 388 -13.50 -1.21 24.35
C GLU A 388 -12.09 -1.15 23.77
N GLU A 389 -11.44 -2.29 23.55
CA GLU A 389 -10.10 -2.37 22.94
C GLU A 389 -10.08 -1.70 21.56
N THR A 390 -11.05 -2.02 20.71
CA THR A 390 -11.22 -1.40 19.39
C THR A 390 -11.42 0.11 19.49
N TYR A 391 -12.23 0.56 20.45
CA TYR A 391 -12.44 1.99 20.68
C TYR A 391 -11.14 2.69 21.10
N GLN A 392 -10.39 2.12 22.05
CA GLN A 392 -9.13 2.73 22.52
C GLN A 392 -8.08 2.80 21.41
N GLN A 393 -7.92 1.73 20.63
CA GLN A 393 -7.02 1.72 19.48
C GLN A 393 -7.42 2.79 18.46
N LEU A 394 -8.71 2.89 18.14
CA LEU A 394 -9.24 3.89 17.22
C LEU A 394 -8.98 5.33 17.70
N ILE A 395 -9.16 5.62 18.99
CA ILE A 395 -8.88 6.94 19.54
C ILE A 395 -7.38 7.26 19.49
N SER A 396 -6.52 6.27 19.74
CA SER A 396 -5.06 6.43 19.58
C SER A 396 -4.71 6.82 18.14
N ASP A 397 -5.29 6.13 17.16
CA ASP A 397 -5.07 6.44 15.75
C ASP A 397 -5.61 7.82 15.36
N TYR A 398 -6.79 8.22 15.87
CA TYR A 398 -7.36 9.54 15.62
C TYR A 398 -6.50 10.67 16.21
N ARG A 399 -5.91 10.47 17.40
CA ARG A 399 -4.98 11.44 18.00
C ARG A 399 -3.74 11.64 17.14
N ARG A 400 -3.16 10.55 16.63
CA ARG A 400 -2.01 10.61 15.70
C ARG A 400 -2.35 11.38 14.42
N VAL A 401 -3.57 11.22 13.90
CA VAL A 401 -4.02 12.03 12.75
C VAL A 401 -4.04 13.52 13.12
N LEU A 402 -4.63 13.89 14.25
CA LEU A 402 -4.70 15.28 14.70
C LEU A 402 -3.32 15.89 14.99
N GLU A 403 -2.41 15.12 15.59
CA GLU A 403 -1.01 15.52 15.81
C GLU A 403 -0.33 15.88 14.49
N ARG A 404 -0.51 15.05 13.45
CA ARG A 404 0.04 15.33 12.12
C ARG A 404 -0.62 16.51 11.43
N ILE A 405 -1.94 16.69 11.60
CA ILE A 405 -2.64 17.85 11.04
C ILE A 405 -2.13 19.16 11.66
N ALA A 406 -1.80 19.16 12.96
CA ALA A 406 -1.27 20.34 13.65
C ALA A 406 0.17 20.73 13.23
N GLN A 407 0.87 19.88 12.48
CA GLN A 407 2.23 20.13 11.98
C GLN A 407 2.26 20.74 10.57
N ILE A 408 1.11 20.79 9.88
CA ILE A 408 0.94 21.39 8.55
C ILE A 408 0.36 22.78 8.72
#